data_AF-A0A7K2ATV0-F1
#
_entry.id   AF-A0A7K2ATV0-F1
#
_cell.length_a   1.000
_cell.length_b   1.000
_cell.length_c   1.000
_cell.angle_alpha   90.00
_cell.angle_beta   90.00
_cell.angle_gamma   90.00
#
_symmetry.space_group_name_H-M   'P 1'
#
loop_
_entity.id
_entity.type
_entity.pdbx_description
1 polymer ?
#
loop_
_entity_poly.entity_id
_entity_poly.type
_entity_poly.pdbx_seq_one_letter_code
_entity_poly.pdbx_strand_id
1 'polypeptide(L)'
;MILAADTSHLQRFADAQHTDTLDAELRTMAQARSKESLESLLDQLSDLGFSWRDIARVVGVSVPALRKWRLGGAATGENRQRVATLVAFCDIAGSRFHLPDIASWLETPLDTQAPLTGLDMMAGDRFDLVLRLVRDWGSDPQTVLDDFEPDWRDRYSSPVEVFTGPDGMPGLRLADR
;
A
#
# COMPACT_ATOMS: atom_id res chain seq x y z
N MET A 1 25.58 -9.63 -27.43
CA MET A 1 24.32 -10.23 -26.92
C MET A 1 24.48 -10.97 -25.58
N ILE A 2 25.69 -11.08 -24.99
CA ILE A 2 25.91 -11.69 -23.66
C ILE A 2 25.87 -10.62 -22.54
N LEU A 3 26.28 -9.38 -22.84
CA LEU A 3 26.34 -8.26 -21.87
C LEU A 3 24.98 -7.79 -21.33
N ALA A 4 23.88 -7.91 -22.08
CA ALA A 4 22.55 -7.44 -21.63
C ALA A 4 21.83 -8.43 -20.70
N ALA A 5 22.14 -9.73 -20.80
CA ALA A 5 21.58 -10.76 -19.93
C ALA A 5 22.24 -10.74 -18.55
N ASP A 6 23.54 -10.43 -18.50
CA ASP A 6 24.34 -10.33 -17.28
C ASP A 6 23.93 -9.11 -16.43
N THR A 7 23.73 -7.95 -17.07
CA THR A 7 23.23 -6.75 -16.39
C THR A 7 21.81 -6.92 -15.84
N SER A 8 20.92 -7.60 -16.59
CA SER A 8 19.54 -7.87 -16.12
C SER A 8 19.51 -8.79 -14.89
N HIS A 9 20.42 -9.77 -14.82
CA HIS A 9 20.52 -10.66 -13.67
C HIS A 9 21.09 -9.96 -12.43
N LEU A 10 22.12 -9.11 -12.62
CA LEU A 10 22.70 -8.30 -11.56
C LEU A 10 21.69 -7.29 -10.97
N GLN A 11 20.87 -6.67 -11.81
CA GLN A 11 19.88 -5.70 -11.38
C GLN A 11 18.76 -6.36 -10.55
N ARG A 12 18.23 -7.50 -11.00
CA ARG A 12 17.26 -8.28 -10.22
C ARG A 12 17.83 -8.76 -8.88
N PHE A 13 19.10 -9.15 -8.85
CA PHE A 13 19.75 -9.56 -7.60
C PHE A 13 19.87 -8.39 -6.62
N ALA A 14 20.28 -7.21 -7.10
CA ALA A 14 20.34 -6.00 -6.30
C ALA A 14 18.95 -5.60 -5.77
N ASP A 15 17.92 -5.67 -6.60
CA ASP A 15 16.54 -5.37 -6.22
C ASP A 15 16.00 -6.33 -5.16
N ALA A 16 16.31 -7.62 -5.28
CA ALA A 16 15.96 -8.63 -4.29
C ALA A 16 16.66 -8.37 -2.94
N GLN A 17 17.98 -8.16 -2.95
CA GLN A 17 18.71 -7.85 -1.71
C GLN A 17 18.20 -6.56 -1.02
N HIS A 18 17.83 -5.55 -1.80
CA HIS A 18 17.31 -4.32 -1.24
C HIS A 18 15.91 -4.50 -0.65
N THR A 19 15.07 -5.30 -1.30
CA THR A 19 13.74 -5.67 -0.79
C THR A 19 13.87 -6.43 0.54
N ASP A 20 14.76 -7.42 0.60
CA ASP A 20 15.05 -8.17 1.84
C ASP A 20 15.53 -7.27 2.98
N THR A 21 16.34 -6.26 2.64
CA THR A 21 16.85 -5.29 3.62
C THR A 21 15.74 -4.42 4.18
N LEU A 22 14.84 -3.90 3.33
CA LEU A 22 13.70 -3.08 3.75
C LEU A 22 12.70 -3.88 4.57
N ASP A 23 12.45 -5.14 4.21
CA ASP A 23 11.59 -6.04 4.98
C ASP A 23 12.15 -6.32 6.38
N ALA A 24 13.47 -6.55 6.48
CA ALA A 24 14.14 -6.74 7.77
C ALA A 24 14.10 -5.47 8.64
N GLU A 25 14.29 -4.30 8.02
CA GLU A 25 14.18 -2.99 8.67
C GLU A 25 12.75 -2.77 9.20
N LEU A 26 11.74 -3.01 8.37
CA LEU A 26 10.32 -2.90 8.74
C LEU A 26 10.00 -3.79 9.94
N ARG A 27 10.40 -5.06 9.91
CA ARG A 27 10.16 -6.00 11.03
C ARG A 27 10.82 -5.54 12.32
N THR A 28 12.05 -5.03 12.22
CA THR A 28 12.81 -4.54 13.38
C THR A 28 12.13 -3.32 14.00
N MET A 29 11.75 -2.34 13.17
CA MET A 29 11.03 -1.16 13.64
C MET A 29 9.64 -1.49 14.18
N ALA A 30 8.90 -2.40 13.54
CA ALA A 30 7.61 -2.85 14.03
C ALA A 30 7.72 -3.49 15.43
N GLN A 31 8.76 -4.29 15.67
CA GLN A 31 9.02 -4.87 16.99
C GLN A 31 9.41 -3.81 18.04
N ALA A 32 10.09 -2.74 17.64
CA ALA A 32 10.37 -1.62 18.53
C ALA A 32 9.07 -0.88 18.89
N ARG A 33 8.26 -0.54 17.89
CA ARG A 33 6.96 0.15 18.03
C ARG A 33 5.94 -0.67 18.80
N SER A 34 5.98 -2.01 18.73
CA SER A 34 5.04 -2.88 19.46
C SER A 34 5.15 -2.76 20.99
N LYS A 35 6.20 -2.13 21.51
CA LYS A 35 6.39 -1.87 22.95
C LYS A 35 5.61 -0.65 23.44
N GLU A 36 5.15 0.20 22.52
CA GLU A 36 4.35 1.38 22.84
C GLU A 36 2.88 1.02 23.17
N SER A 37 2.17 1.96 23.78
CA SER A 37 0.74 1.79 24.03
C SER A 37 -0.02 1.82 22.70
N LEU A 38 -1.08 1.00 22.61
CA LEU A 38 -1.85 0.91 21.37
C LEU A 38 -2.61 2.20 21.08
N GLU A 39 -3.04 2.91 22.13
CA GLU A 39 -3.60 4.26 22.04
C GLU A 39 -2.63 5.23 21.36
N SER A 40 -1.37 5.27 21.80
CA SER A 40 -0.36 6.16 21.21
C SER A 40 -0.06 5.83 19.75
N LEU A 41 0.04 4.54 19.38
CA LEU A 41 0.26 4.14 17.99
C LEU A 41 -0.92 4.55 17.09
N LEU A 42 -2.16 4.39 17.58
CA LEU A 42 -3.36 4.75 16.84
C LEU A 42 -3.53 6.27 16.69
N ASP A 43 -3.19 7.04 17.72
CA ASP A 43 -3.19 8.50 17.63
C ASP A 43 -2.11 8.99 16.65
N GLN A 44 -0.91 8.40 16.66
CA GLN A 44 0.14 8.69 15.66
C GLN A 44 -0.34 8.48 14.22
N LEU A 45 -1.04 7.37 13.94
CA LEU A 45 -1.61 7.12 12.61
C LEU A 45 -2.69 8.14 12.24
N SER A 46 -3.52 8.53 13.20
CA SER A 46 -4.52 9.58 12.98
C SER A 46 -3.87 10.93 12.69
N ASP A 47 -2.78 11.28 13.37
CA ASP A 47 -2.02 12.52 13.15
C ASP A 47 -1.34 12.55 11.77
N LEU A 48 -0.97 11.39 11.25
CA LEU A 48 -0.47 11.21 9.88
C LEU A 48 -1.59 11.28 8.81
N GLY A 49 -2.84 11.48 9.22
CA GLY A 49 -3.98 11.69 8.31
C GLY A 49 -4.77 10.43 7.97
N PHE A 50 -4.42 9.25 8.50
CA PHE A 50 -5.16 8.03 8.20
C PHE A 50 -6.58 8.08 8.76
N SER A 51 -7.56 7.67 7.96
CA SER A 51 -8.91 7.47 8.47
C SER A 51 -8.99 6.18 9.31
N TRP A 52 -9.85 6.17 10.32
CA TRP A 52 -10.09 4.97 11.14
C TRP A 52 -10.52 3.75 10.33
N ARG A 53 -11.18 3.97 9.20
CA ARG A 53 -11.62 2.91 8.29
C ARG A 53 -10.41 2.25 7.62
N ASP A 54 -9.44 3.05 7.21
CA ASP A 54 -8.26 2.56 6.49
C ASP A 54 -7.31 1.86 7.44
N ILE A 55 -7.10 2.40 8.64
CA ILE A 55 -6.38 1.69 9.71
C ILE A 55 -7.06 0.33 9.98
N ALA A 56 -8.39 0.32 10.13
CA ALA A 56 -9.11 -0.91 10.43
C ALA A 56 -8.99 -1.95 9.31
N ARG A 57 -9.09 -1.50 8.06
CA ARG A 57 -8.93 -2.33 6.87
C ARG A 57 -7.53 -2.92 6.76
N VAL A 58 -6.49 -2.11 6.90
CA VAL A 58 -5.09 -2.58 6.83
C VAL A 58 -4.76 -3.55 7.97
N VAL A 59 -5.23 -3.24 9.19
CA VAL A 59 -4.99 -4.10 10.36
C VAL A 59 -5.85 -5.38 10.30
N GLY A 60 -6.92 -5.40 9.50
CA GLY A 60 -7.84 -6.53 9.37
C GLY A 60 -8.81 -6.66 10.53
N VAL A 61 -9.28 -5.54 11.10
CA VAL A 61 -10.25 -5.50 12.19
C VAL A 61 -11.39 -4.52 11.91
N SER A 62 -12.37 -4.46 12.82
CA SER A 62 -13.47 -3.51 12.71
C SER A 62 -13.12 -2.16 13.34
N VAL A 63 -13.70 -1.06 12.82
CA VAL A 63 -13.56 0.27 13.42
C VAL A 63 -13.98 0.30 14.91
N PRO A 64 -15.06 -0.37 15.35
CA PRO A 64 -15.37 -0.50 16.78
C PRO A 64 -14.26 -1.15 17.61
N ALA A 65 -13.52 -2.12 17.06
CA ALA A 65 -12.37 -2.72 17.75
C ALA A 65 -11.25 -1.69 17.97
N LEU A 66 -10.92 -0.90 16.94
CA LEU A 66 -9.94 0.20 17.08
C LEU A 66 -10.37 1.23 18.12
N ARG A 67 -11.66 1.63 18.10
CA ARG A 67 -12.21 2.56 19.10
C ARG A 67 -12.07 2.01 20.52
N LYS A 68 -12.34 0.72 20.72
CA LYS A 68 -12.15 0.05 22.01
C LYS A 68 -10.69 0.11 22.45
N TRP A 69 -9.74 -0.13 21.55
CA TRP A 69 -8.31 -0.09 21.86
C TRP A 69 -7.79 1.30 22.21
N ARG A 70 -8.30 2.32 21.52
CA ARG A 70 -8.00 3.72 21.82
C ARG A 70 -8.47 4.15 23.20
N LEU A 71 -9.57 3.56 23.70
CA LEU A 71 -10.07 3.79 25.05
C LEU A 71 -9.41 2.88 26.11
N GLY A 72 -8.21 2.35 25.83
CA GLY A 72 -7.46 1.49 26.76
C GLY A 72 -7.88 0.02 26.77
N GLY A 73 -8.77 -0.40 25.86
CA GLY A 73 -9.17 -1.80 25.73
C GLY A 73 -8.04 -2.68 25.20
N ALA A 74 -8.02 -3.95 25.62
CA ALA A 74 -7.00 -4.90 25.19
C ALA A 74 -7.16 -5.33 23.72
N ALA A 75 -6.02 -5.50 23.04
CA ALA A 75 -5.87 -6.16 21.75
C ALA A 75 -5.01 -7.43 21.91
N THR A 76 -5.13 -8.37 20.96
CA THR A 76 -4.21 -9.50 20.88
C THR A 76 -2.80 -9.02 20.51
N GLY A 77 -1.79 -9.84 20.80
CA GLY A 77 -0.40 -9.55 20.39
C GLY A 77 -0.27 -9.40 18.87
N GLU A 78 -0.98 -10.22 18.10
CA GLU A 78 -1.01 -10.14 16.64
C GLU A 78 -1.57 -8.80 16.14
N ASN A 79 -2.71 -8.35 16.66
CA ASN A 79 -3.30 -7.08 16.26
C ASN A 79 -2.42 -5.89 16.64
N ARG A 80 -1.77 -5.95 17.81
CA ARG A 80 -0.77 -4.97 18.22
C ARG A 80 0.40 -4.94 17.24
N GLN A 81 0.89 -6.12 16.83
CA GLN A 81 1.96 -6.22 15.85
C GLN A 81 1.56 -5.60 14.51
N ARG A 82 0.34 -5.84 14.02
CA ARG A 82 -0.15 -5.25 12.77
C ARG A 82 -0.22 -3.71 12.82
N VAL A 83 -0.74 -3.15 13.91
CA VAL A 83 -0.74 -1.69 14.11
C VAL A 83 0.69 -1.15 14.15
N ALA A 84 1.59 -1.82 14.89
CA ALA A 84 3.00 -1.43 14.98
C ALA A 84 3.73 -1.54 13.62
N THR A 85 3.40 -2.53 12.79
CA THR A 85 3.92 -2.64 11.42
C THR A 85 3.47 -1.47 10.56
N LEU A 86 2.21 -1.04 10.65
CA LEU A 86 1.73 0.14 9.92
C LEU A 86 2.45 1.42 10.37
N VAL A 87 2.64 1.62 11.68
CA VAL A 87 3.43 2.77 12.19
C VAL A 87 4.88 2.70 11.69
N ALA A 88 5.50 1.53 11.77
CA ALA A 88 6.88 1.33 11.31
C ALA A 88 7.02 1.60 9.80
N PHE A 89 6.03 1.21 8.99
CA PHE A 89 6.01 1.58 7.58
C PHE A 89 6.01 3.11 7.42
N CYS A 90 5.14 3.82 8.14
CA CYS A 90 5.06 5.28 8.07
C CYS A 90 6.37 5.95 8.51
N ASP A 91 7.02 5.42 9.55
CA ASP A 91 8.33 5.89 9.99
C ASP A 91 9.37 5.73 8.88
N ILE A 92 9.45 4.56 8.22
CA ILE A 92 10.39 4.34 7.12
C ILE A 92 10.08 5.29 5.96
N ALA A 93 8.81 5.34 5.53
CA ALA A 93 8.39 6.17 4.41
C ALA A 93 8.66 7.67 4.66
N GLY A 94 8.35 8.16 5.85
CA GLY A 94 8.53 9.57 6.23
C GLY A 94 9.98 9.95 6.52
N SER A 95 10.74 9.09 7.24
CA SER A 95 12.10 9.44 7.68
C SER A 95 13.16 9.16 6.62
N ARG A 96 13.07 8.02 5.91
CA ARG A 96 14.08 7.58 4.94
C ARG A 96 13.79 8.10 3.54
N PHE A 97 12.53 8.05 3.13
CA PHE A 97 12.12 8.42 1.77
C PHE A 97 11.47 9.81 1.70
N HIS A 98 11.30 10.49 2.84
CA HIS A 98 10.72 11.82 2.93
C HIS A 98 9.37 11.94 2.23
N LEU A 99 8.58 10.87 2.26
CA LEU A 99 7.26 10.84 1.65
C LEU A 99 6.33 11.86 2.33
N PRO A 100 5.91 12.94 1.63
CA PRO A 100 4.91 13.85 2.18
C PRO A 100 3.52 13.18 2.19
N ASP A 101 2.68 13.56 3.15
CA ASP A 101 1.26 13.19 3.19
C ASP A 101 1.00 11.68 2.93
N ILE A 102 1.64 10.84 3.76
CA ILE A 102 1.72 9.39 3.58
C ILE A 102 0.33 8.76 3.42
N ALA A 103 -0.65 9.18 4.21
CA ALA A 103 -2.01 8.65 4.14
C ALA A 103 -2.65 8.92 2.76
N SER A 104 -2.60 10.18 2.31
CA SER A 104 -3.13 10.59 1.00
C SER A 104 -2.43 9.87 -0.16
N TRP A 105 -1.10 9.70 -0.08
CA TRP A 105 -0.36 8.95 -1.09
C TRP A 105 -0.81 7.49 -1.16
N LEU A 106 -1.00 6.84 -0.01
CA LEU A 106 -1.46 5.45 0.06
C LEU A 106 -2.90 5.27 -0.42
N GLU A 107 -3.74 6.29 -0.33
CA GLU A 107 -5.12 6.32 -0.82
C GLU A 107 -5.22 6.58 -2.33
N THR A 108 -4.14 7.07 -2.95
CA THR A 108 -4.14 7.42 -4.37
C THR A 108 -4.05 6.15 -5.23
N PRO A 109 -4.92 5.97 -6.25
CA PRO A 109 -4.81 4.86 -7.19
C PRO A 109 -3.47 4.88 -7.92
N LEU A 110 -2.87 3.69 -8.06
CA LEU A 110 -1.54 3.53 -8.64
C LEU A 110 -1.56 3.59 -10.17
N ASP A 111 -2.65 3.16 -10.80
CA ASP A 111 -2.85 3.26 -12.23
C ASP A 111 -4.26 3.80 -12.51
N THR A 112 -4.40 4.61 -13.57
CA THR A 112 -5.70 5.13 -14.02
C THR A 112 -6.69 4.05 -14.44
N GLN A 113 -6.22 2.85 -14.78
CA GLN A 113 -7.03 1.73 -15.27
C GLN A 113 -7.56 0.85 -14.14
N ALA A 114 -7.08 1.00 -12.90
CA ALA A 114 -7.52 0.18 -11.78
C ALA A 114 -7.63 0.98 -10.48
N PRO A 115 -8.68 0.74 -9.66
CA PRO A 115 -8.86 1.44 -8.38
C PRO A 115 -7.94 0.88 -7.27
N LEU A 116 -6.80 0.28 -7.61
CA LEU A 116 -5.88 -0.33 -6.65
C LEU A 116 -4.95 0.72 -6.06
N THR A 117 -4.87 0.74 -4.72
CA THR A 117 -4.11 1.72 -3.94
C THR A 117 -3.02 1.05 -3.11
N GLY A 118 -2.13 1.84 -2.50
CA GLY A 118 -1.18 1.33 -1.52
C GLY A 118 -1.86 0.65 -0.32
N LEU A 119 -3.03 1.17 0.11
CA LEU A 119 -3.83 0.56 1.17
C LEU A 119 -4.40 -0.81 0.79
N ASP A 120 -4.72 -1.06 -0.48
CA ASP A 120 -5.15 -2.38 -0.96
C ASP A 120 -4.06 -3.43 -0.74
N MET A 121 -2.84 -3.09 -1.13
CA MET A 121 -1.68 -3.97 -0.96
C MET A 121 -1.37 -4.23 0.51
N MET A 122 -1.38 -3.19 1.36
CA MET A 122 -1.17 -3.36 2.80
C MET A 122 -2.25 -4.23 3.44
N ALA A 123 -3.51 -4.06 3.05
CA ALA A 123 -4.60 -4.91 3.52
C ALA A 123 -4.45 -6.37 3.06
N GLY A 124 -3.77 -6.59 1.93
CA GLY A 124 -3.34 -7.91 1.46
C GLY A 124 -2.02 -8.42 2.07
N ASP A 125 -1.52 -7.78 3.13
CA ASP A 125 -0.23 -8.10 3.80
C ASP A 125 0.99 -7.97 2.87
N ARG A 126 0.91 -7.10 1.85
CA ARG A 126 1.99 -6.83 0.89
C ARG A 126 2.69 -5.51 1.14
N PHE A 127 3.16 -5.31 2.37
CA PHE A 127 3.96 -4.13 2.75
C PHE A 127 5.29 -4.05 1.98
N ASP A 128 5.84 -5.20 1.59
CA ASP A 128 7.04 -5.32 0.74
C ASP A 128 6.87 -4.57 -0.58
N LEU A 129 5.71 -4.73 -1.22
CA LEU A 129 5.40 -4.08 -2.50
C LEU A 129 5.21 -2.58 -2.33
N VAL A 130 4.58 -2.14 -1.24
CA VAL A 130 4.41 -0.71 -1.00
C VAL A 130 5.75 -0.04 -0.68
N LEU A 131 6.62 -0.68 0.09
CA LEU A 131 7.98 -0.19 0.32
C LEU A 131 8.79 -0.11 -0.97
N ARG A 132 8.61 -1.07 -1.89
CA ARG A 132 9.19 -1.01 -3.23
C ARG A 132 8.70 0.22 -4.01
N LEU A 133 7.40 0.51 -3.98
CA LEU A 133 6.83 1.71 -4.62
C LEU A 133 7.35 3.02 -4.02
N VAL A 134 7.46 3.10 -2.69
CA VAL A 134 8.00 4.28 -2.00
C VAL A 134 9.47 4.49 -2.38
N ARG A 135 10.26 3.40 -2.44
CA ARG A 135 11.66 3.45 -2.86
C ARG A 135 11.82 3.94 -4.30
N ASP A 136 11.03 3.38 -5.21
CA ASP A 136 11.14 3.62 -6.65
C ASP A 136 10.24 4.76 -7.12
N TRP A 137 9.86 5.68 -6.22
CA TRP A 137 8.94 6.77 -6.48
C TRP A 137 9.19 7.44 -7.85
N GLY A 138 8.18 7.42 -8.72
CA GLY A 138 8.26 7.94 -10.09
C GLY A 138 8.53 6.88 -11.16
N SER A 139 8.73 5.62 -10.77
CA SER A 139 8.78 4.47 -11.69
C SER A 139 7.39 3.93 -12.01
N ASP A 140 7.30 3.13 -13.07
CA ASP A 140 6.05 2.50 -13.52
C ASP A 140 5.48 1.55 -12.45
N PRO A 141 4.31 1.86 -11.85
CA PRO A 141 3.71 1.04 -10.80
C PRO A 141 3.13 -0.27 -11.33
N GLN A 142 2.99 -0.44 -12.66
CA GLN A 142 2.38 -1.62 -13.25
C GLN A 142 3.09 -2.92 -12.91
N THR A 143 4.43 -2.92 -12.81
CA THR A 143 5.17 -4.14 -12.43
C THR A 143 4.83 -4.57 -11.00
N VAL A 144 4.58 -3.61 -10.09
CA VAL A 144 4.16 -3.91 -8.73
C VAL A 144 2.71 -4.41 -8.69
N LEU A 145 1.85 -3.84 -9.53
CA LEU A 145 0.48 -4.35 -9.70
C LEU A 145 0.45 -5.78 -10.26
N ASP A 146 1.36 -6.10 -11.20
CA ASP A 146 1.51 -7.45 -11.74
C ASP A 146 1.94 -8.46 -10.65
N ASP A 147 2.83 -8.04 -9.74
CA ASP A 147 3.27 -8.86 -8.59
C ASP A 147 2.19 -8.98 -7.49
N PHE A 148 1.26 -8.02 -7.40
CA PHE A 148 0.18 -8.02 -6.42
C PHE A 148 -1.03 -8.83 -6.89
N GLU A 149 -1.50 -8.54 -8.10
CA GLU A 149 -2.69 -9.13 -8.69
C GLU A 149 -2.47 -9.30 -10.20
N PRO A 150 -1.91 -10.43 -10.68
CA PRO A 150 -1.48 -10.59 -12.08
C PRO A 150 -2.55 -10.30 -13.14
N ASP A 151 -3.81 -10.59 -12.82
CA ASP A 151 -4.95 -10.40 -13.72
C ASP A 151 -5.64 -9.03 -13.53
N TRP A 152 -5.01 -8.07 -12.85
CA TRP A 152 -5.62 -6.79 -12.49
C TRP A 152 -6.12 -6.02 -13.72
N ARG A 153 -5.38 -6.06 -14.84
CA ARG A 153 -5.75 -5.37 -16.08
C ARG A 153 -7.08 -5.89 -16.61
N ASP A 154 -7.27 -7.20 -16.63
CA ASP A 154 -8.50 -7.81 -17.11
C ASP A 154 -9.64 -7.61 -16.10
N ARG A 155 -9.35 -7.79 -14.81
CA ARG A 155 -10.32 -7.68 -13.72
C ARG A 155 -10.91 -6.28 -13.57
N TYR A 156 -10.08 -5.26 -13.71
CA TYR A 156 -10.49 -3.86 -13.59
C TYR A 156 -10.65 -3.17 -14.94
N SER A 157 -10.45 -3.88 -16.07
CA SER A 157 -10.86 -3.36 -17.38
C SER A 157 -12.35 -3.05 -17.33
N SER A 158 -12.67 -1.76 -17.31
CA SER A 158 -14.04 -1.33 -17.50
C SER A 158 -14.32 -1.43 -18.99
N PRO A 159 -15.25 -2.29 -19.45
CA PRO A 159 -15.64 -2.34 -20.84
C PRO A 159 -16.57 -1.18 -21.15
N VAL A 160 -16.34 0.03 -20.61
CA VAL A 160 -17.24 1.17 -20.76
C VAL A 160 -16.49 2.26 -21.51
N GLU A 161 -16.97 2.58 -22.70
CA GLU A 161 -16.48 3.71 -23.48
C GLU A 161 -17.46 4.87 -23.45
N VAL A 162 -16.90 6.09 -23.53
CA VAL A 162 -17.69 7.30 -23.71
C VAL A 162 -17.99 7.46 -25.20
N PHE A 163 -19.26 7.48 -25.57
CA PHE A 163 -19.69 7.77 -26.93
C PHE A 163 -20.49 9.07 -26.96
N THR A 164 -20.50 9.76 -28.10
CA THR A 164 -21.37 10.92 -28.27
C THR A 164 -22.74 10.46 -28.75
N GLY A 165 -23.77 10.75 -27.96
CA GLY A 165 -25.15 10.47 -28.28
C GLY A 165 -25.65 11.26 -29.49
N PRO A 166 -26.81 10.88 -30.07
CA PRO A 166 -27.44 11.62 -31.17
C PRO A 166 -27.81 13.06 -30.80
N ASP A 167 -27.89 13.35 -29.50
CA ASP A 167 -28.13 14.66 -28.89
C ASP A 167 -26.86 15.51 -28.73
N GLY A 168 -25.69 14.98 -29.11
CA GLY A 168 -24.40 15.65 -28.95
C GLY A 168 -23.81 15.57 -27.54
N MET A 169 -24.46 14.84 -26.62
CA MET A 169 -24.00 14.71 -25.24
C MET A 169 -23.17 13.44 -25.04
N PRO A 170 -22.17 13.45 -24.14
CA PRO A 170 -21.43 12.24 -23.80
C PRO A 170 -22.33 11.24 -23.06
N GLY A 171 -22.43 10.03 -23.59
CA GLY A 171 -23.05 8.86 -22.97
C GLY A 171 -22.03 7.78 -22.69
N LEU A 172 -22.33 6.88 -21.76
CA LEU A 172 -21.53 5.68 -21.49
C LEU A 172 -22.18 4.50 -22.20
N ARG A 173 -21.39 3.70 -22.92
CA ARG A 173 -21.83 2.43 -23.49
C ARG A 173 -20.81 1.33 -23.22
N LEU A 174 -21.24 0.09 -23.26
CA LEU A 174 -20.31 -1.02 -23.23
C LEU A 174 -19.50 -1.02 -24.54
N ALA A 175 -18.18 -1.10 -24.45
CA ALA A 175 -17.29 -1.29 -25.59
C ALA A 175 -17.53 -2.69 -26.18
N ASP A 176 -17.83 -2.77 -27.47
CA ASP A 176 -17.95 -4.04 -28.17
C ASP A 176 -16.59 -4.76 -28.15
N ARG A 177 -16.53 -5.96 -27.59
CA ARG A 177 -15.36 -6.85 -27.63
C ARG A 177 -15.27 -7.57 -28.97
#